data_AF-A0AAW3VGV6-F1
#
_entry.id   AF-A0AAW3VGV6-F1
#
_cell.length_a   1.000
_cell.length_b   1.000
_cell.length_c   1.000
_cell.angle_alpha   90.00
_cell.angle_beta   90.00
_cell.angle_gamma   90.00
#
_symmetry.space_group_name_H-M   'P 1'
#
loop_
_entity.id
_entity.type
_entity.pdbx_description
1 polymer ?
#
loop_
_entity_poly.entity_id
_entity_poly.type
_entity_poly.pdbx_seq_one_letter_code
_entity_poly.pdbx_strand_id
1 'polypeptide(L)'
;MLYPIPKKIQLAPSQAKWQLASNESVLVLVGLQNLRMMVGIQESDLMSHLIQISNKAKALDIPIVDLYGDDLMQGMQQLGEYASMHPQLIFAGQVTPMLKQILPHLMSVTDQIGVVDDVILLANQDQHIQWIENISAQGIHHLNTYSLTRLWDLSASSEYVLSAKGIMLAVAEQLDMDALEIDPYVDLKNYGLDSVAVVSLVGIWRAHGANIRYEDVLKHPSLHELASFILKSSG
;
A
#
# COMPACT_ATOMS: atom_id res chain seq x y z
N MET A 1 -23.62 -1.01 6.32
CA MET A 1 -23.83 0.45 6.46
C MET A 1 -22.46 1.04 6.77
N LEU A 2 -22.12 2.19 6.19
CA LEU A 2 -20.88 2.88 6.55
C LEU A 2 -20.98 3.42 7.98
N TYR A 3 -19.85 3.44 8.68
CA TYR A 3 -19.72 3.99 10.04
C TYR A 3 -18.38 4.71 10.17
N PRO A 4 -18.24 5.61 11.16
CA PRO A 4 -16.98 6.32 11.37
C PRO A 4 -15.84 5.35 11.69
N ILE A 5 -14.70 5.50 11.00
CA ILE A 5 -13.49 4.71 11.26
C ILE A 5 -13.11 4.82 12.75
N PRO A 6 -12.82 3.71 13.45
CA PRO A 6 -12.37 3.76 14.83
C PRO A 6 -11.13 4.64 14.99
N LYS A 7 -11.16 5.51 16.00
CA LYS A 7 -10.00 6.34 16.33
C LYS A 7 -8.96 5.49 17.05
N LYS A 8 -7.68 5.86 16.91
CA LYS A 8 -6.56 5.20 17.62
C LYS A 8 -6.78 5.01 19.13
N ILE A 9 -7.43 5.97 19.80
CA ILE A 9 -7.72 5.88 21.24
C ILE A 9 -8.74 4.78 21.60
N GLN A 10 -9.54 4.33 20.63
CA GLN A 10 -10.53 3.28 20.80
C GLN A 10 -9.95 1.88 20.54
N LEU A 11 -8.72 1.78 20.04
CA LEU A 11 -8.08 0.51 19.68
C LEU A 11 -7.02 0.18 20.72
N ALA A 12 -6.95 -1.09 21.11
CA ALA A 12 -5.81 -1.61 21.86
C ALA A 12 -4.52 -1.46 21.03
N PRO A 13 -3.35 -1.30 21.65
CA PRO A 13 -2.09 -1.29 20.92
C PRO A 13 -1.81 -2.67 20.32
N SER A 14 -1.21 -2.69 19.14
CA SER A 14 -0.78 -3.94 18.53
C SER A 14 0.29 -4.64 19.38
N GLN A 15 0.16 -5.97 19.53
CA GLN A 15 1.09 -6.81 20.28
C GLN A 15 2.14 -7.52 19.39
N ALA A 16 2.13 -7.24 18.08
CA ALA A 16 3.06 -7.84 17.14
C ALA A 16 4.51 -7.44 17.43
N LYS A 17 5.45 -8.37 17.22
CA LYS A 17 6.89 -8.20 17.51
C LYS A 17 7.77 -8.07 16.27
N TRP A 18 7.19 -8.20 15.08
CA TRP A 18 7.87 -8.06 13.81
C TRP A 18 7.72 -6.63 13.28
N GLN A 19 8.55 -6.27 12.31
CA GLN A 19 8.54 -4.95 11.68
C GLN A 19 8.18 -5.07 10.21
N LEU A 20 7.39 -4.11 9.73
CA LEU A 20 6.97 -4.06 8.34
C LEU A 20 8.17 -3.78 7.41
N ALA A 21 8.27 -4.54 6.32
CA ALA A 21 9.25 -4.38 5.27
C ALA A 21 8.58 -4.52 3.90
N SER A 22 8.79 -3.56 3.00
CA SER A 22 8.10 -3.50 1.70
C SER A 22 8.44 -4.70 0.81
N ASN A 23 9.70 -5.12 0.79
CA ASN A 23 10.16 -6.28 0.01
C ASN A 23 9.65 -7.63 0.53
N GLU A 24 9.21 -7.69 1.78
CA GLU A 24 8.61 -8.88 2.40
C GLU A 24 7.08 -8.84 2.41
N SER A 25 6.48 -7.72 1.98
CA SER A 25 5.04 -7.46 2.05
C SER A 25 4.29 -7.95 0.83
N VAL A 26 3.04 -8.33 1.07
CA VAL A 26 1.99 -8.58 0.07
C VAL A 26 0.73 -7.90 0.55
N LEU A 27 0.14 -7.06 -0.28
CA LEU A 27 -1.15 -6.43 0.01
C LEU A 27 -2.28 -7.39 -0.41
N VAL A 28 -3.03 -7.86 0.57
CA VAL A 28 -4.16 -8.78 0.37
C VAL A 28 -5.46 -7.99 0.49
N LEU A 29 -6.14 -7.83 -0.63
CA LEU A 29 -7.43 -7.16 -0.72
C LEU A 29 -8.54 -8.19 -0.61
N VAL A 30 -9.56 -7.90 0.20
CA VAL A 30 -10.66 -8.84 0.46
C VAL A 30 -12.00 -8.16 0.26
N GLY A 31 -12.90 -8.83 -0.45
CA GLY A 31 -14.29 -8.37 -0.58
C GLY A 31 -14.45 -7.01 -1.28
N LEU A 32 -13.54 -6.65 -2.20
CA LEU A 32 -13.58 -5.38 -2.92
C LEU A 32 -14.87 -5.19 -3.71
N GLN A 33 -15.39 -6.26 -4.31
CA GLN A 33 -16.66 -6.21 -5.04
C GLN A 33 -17.80 -5.72 -4.16
N ASN A 34 -17.90 -6.27 -2.95
CA ASN A 34 -18.93 -5.91 -1.99
C ASN A 34 -18.78 -4.45 -1.54
N LEU A 35 -17.55 -4.00 -1.30
CA LEU A 35 -17.27 -2.61 -0.98
C LEU A 35 -17.76 -1.68 -2.09
N ARG A 36 -17.38 -1.96 -3.34
CA ARG A 36 -17.74 -1.13 -4.51
C ARG A 36 -19.25 -1.04 -4.75
N MET A 37 -20.01 -2.06 -4.36
CA MET A 37 -21.48 -2.06 -4.46
C MET A 37 -22.17 -1.24 -3.37
N MET A 38 -21.47 -0.83 -2.30
CA MET A 38 -22.11 -0.06 -1.23
C MET A 38 -22.37 1.39 -1.62
N VAL A 39 -23.55 1.88 -1.26
CA VAL A 39 -23.93 3.29 -1.43
C VAL A 39 -23.02 4.18 -0.59
N GLY A 40 -22.47 5.23 -1.22
CA GLY A 40 -21.62 6.24 -0.55
C GLY A 40 -20.16 5.81 -0.33
N ILE A 41 -19.75 4.61 -0.78
CA ILE A 41 -18.37 4.12 -0.57
C ILE A 41 -17.33 4.98 -1.29
N GLN A 42 -17.63 5.47 -2.49
CA GLN A 42 -16.66 6.19 -3.34
C GLN A 42 -16.17 7.49 -2.70
N GLU A 43 -17.03 8.14 -1.90
CA GLU A 43 -16.72 9.39 -1.20
C GLU A 43 -16.26 9.17 0.25
N SER A 44 -16.08 7.92 0.66
CA SER A 44 -15.71 7.58 2.04
C SER A 44 -14.20 7.59 2.26
N ASP A 45 -13.79 7.93 3.48
CA ASP A 45 -12.39 7.84 3.93
C ASP A 45 -11.81 6.43 3.72
N LEU A 46 -12.61 5.38 3.91
CA LEU A 46 -12.17 3.99 3.69
C LEU A 46 -11.72 3.75 2.25
N MET A 47 -12.47 4.26 1.26
CA MET A 47 -12.09 4.11 -0.15
C MET A 47 -10.87 4.97 -0.48
N SER A 48 -10.79 6.19 0.07
CA SER A 48 -9.60 7.05 -0.09
C SER A 48 -8.34 6.37 0.44
N HIS A 49 -8.39 5.80 1.65
CA HIS A 49 -7.28 5.04 2.21
C HIS A 49 -6.98 3.76 1.43
N LEU A 50 -7.99 3.05 0.93
CA LEU A 50 -7.80 1.86 0.10
C LEU A 50 -7.05 2.16 -1.20
N ILE A 51 -7.40 3.27 -1.86
CA ILE A 51 -6.72 3.76 -3.05
C ILE A 51 -5.28 4.13 -2.68
N GLN A 52 -5.08 4.87 -1.58
CA GLN A 52 -3.76 5.27 -1.11
C GLN A 52 -2.82 4.08 -0.88
N ILE A 53 -3.25 3.04 -0.14
CA ILE A 53 -2.40 1.88 0.11
C ILE A 53 -2.16 1.04 -1.16
N SER A 54 -3.13 1.00 -2.07
CA SER A 54 -3.01 0.26 -3.33
C SER A 54 -2.03 0.94 -4.28
N ASN A 55 -2.10 2.27 -4.40
CA ASN A 55 -1.16 3.06 -5.20
C ASN A 55 0.25 2.98 -4.61
N LYS A 56 0.38 3.07 -3.28
CA LYS A 56 1.68 2.90 -2.62
C LYS A 56 2.27 1.50 -2.85
N ALA A 57 1.46 0.45 -2.74
CA ALA A 57 1.90 -0.92 -3.02
C ALA A 57 2.41 -1.05 -4.45
N LYS A 58 1.69 -0.52 -5.45
CA LYS A 58 2.16 -0.47 -6.84
C LYS A 58 3.46 0.33 -6.98
N ALA A 59 3.55 1.49 -6.32
CA ALA A 59 4.72 2.38 -6.36
C ALA A 59 6.01 1.71 -5.89
N LEU A 60 5.87 0.75 -4.96
CA LEU A 60 6.97 -0.01 -4.36
C LEU A 60 7.08 -1.44 -4.90
N ASP A 61 6.35 -1.79 -5.96
CA ASP A 61 6.31 -3.13 -6.56
C ASP A 61 5.93 -4.24 -5.55
N ILE A 62 5.11 -3.89 -4.55
CA ILE A 62 4.55 -4.82 -3.58
C ILE A 62 3.44 -5.62 -4.26
N PRO A 63 3.48 -6.97 -4.24
CA PRO A 63 2.43 -7.78 -4.84
C PRO A 63 1.06 -7.49 -4.23
N ILE A 64 0.04 -7.40 -5.08
CA ILE A 64 -1.36 -7.22 -4.66
C ILE A 64 -2.14 -8.47 -5.05
N VAL A 65 -2.78 -9.10 -4.07
CA VAL A 65 -3.63 -10.29 -4.25
C VAL A 65 -5.06 -9.93 -3.86
N ASP A 66 -6.02 -10.22 -4.73
CA ASP A 66 -7.44 -9.99 -4.44
C ASP A 66 -8.15 -11.32 -4.17
N LEU A 67 -8.74 -11.44 -2.98
CA LEU A 67 -9.53 -12.61 -2.59
C LEU A 67 -10.99 -12.41 -3.00
N TYR A 68 -11.30 -12.88 -4.21
CA TYR A 68 -12.63 -12.90 -4.79
C TYR A 68 -13.41 -14.18 -4.48
N GLY A 69 -14.72 -14.07 -4.22
CA GLY A 69 -15.59 -15.19 -3.85
C GLY A 69 -15.70 -16.29 -4.91
N ASP A 70 -15.68 -15.95 -6.20
CA ASP A 70 -15.79 -16.92 -7.30
C ASP A 70 -14.43 -17.51 -7.71
N ASP A 71 -13.33 -16.88 -7.29
CA ASP A 71 -11.95 -17.27 -7.65
C ASP A 71 -11.07 -17.56 -6.41
N LEU A 72 -11.75 -17.95 -5.33
CA LEU A 72 -11.17 -18.22 -4.02
C LEU A 72 -10.03 -19.23 -4.08
N MET A 73 -10.19 -20.27 -4.89
CA MET A 73 -9.18 -21.31 -5.05
C MET A 73 -7.89 -20.74 -5.66
N GLN A 74 -8.01 -19.88 -6.67
CA GLN A 74 -6.87 -19.22 -7.29
C GLN A 74 -6.24 -18.18 -6.35
N GLY A 75 -7.04 -17.35 -5.68
CA GLY A 75 -6.55 -16.39 -4.70
C GLY A 75 -5.83 -17.06 -3.52
N MET A 76 -6.36 -18.17 -3.01
CA MET A 76 -5.72 -18.96 -1.96
C MET A 76 -4.44 -19.65 -2.43
N GLN A 77 -4.40 -20.14 -3.68
CA GLN A 77 -3.18 -20.69 -4.26
C GLN A 77 -2.09 -19.62 -4.37
N GLN A 78 -2.43 -18.45 -4.91
CA GLN A 78 -1.51 -17.31 -5.01
C GLN A 78 -1.02 -16.88 -3.63
N LEU A 79 -1.92 -16.78 -2.64
CA LEU A 79 -1.51 -16.48 -1.26
C LEU A 79 -0.55 -17.52 -0.69
N GLY A 80 -0.75 -18.80 -0.98
CA GLY A 80 0.17 -19.86 -0.55
C GLY A 80 1.55 -19.71 -1.18
N GLU A 81 1.61 -19.40 -2.48
CA GLU A 81 2.87 -19.14 -3.20
C GLU A 81 3.56 -17.90 -2.64
N TYR A 82 2.83 -16.80 -2.49
CA TYR A 82 3.36 -15.54 -1.96
C TYR A 82 3.79 -15.65 -0.50
N ALA A 83 3.02 -16.31 0.37
CA ALA A 83 3.39 -16.49 1.78
C ALA A 83 4.70 -17.27 1.96
N SER A 84 5.12 -18.06 0.96
CA SER A 84 6.40 -18.76 0.97
C SER A 84 7.60 -17.88 0.58
N MET A 85 7.37 -16.82 -0.22
CA MET A 85 8.39 -15.90 -0.71
C MET A 85 8.43 -14.57 0.06
N HIS A 86 7.27 -14.15 0.54
CA HIS A 86 7.00 -12.88 1.22
C HIS A 86 6.23 -13.20 2.51
N PRO A 87 6.91 -13.18 3.67
CA PRO A 87 6.29 -13.61 4.92
C PRO A 87 5.19 -12.65 5.39
N GLN A 88 5.18 -11.38 4.96
CA GLN A 88 4.29 -10.35 5.49
C GLN A 88 2.99 -10.23 4.66
N LEU A 89 1.88 -10.68 5.23
CA LEU A 89 0.55 -10.58 4.60
C LEU A 89 -0.24 -9.42 5.21
N ILE A 90 -0.50 -8.37 4.42
CA ILE A 90 -1.17 -7.14 4.87
C ILE A 90 -2.60 -7.08 4.34
N PHE A 91 -3.59 -7.22 5.20
CA PHE A 91 -4.99 -7.31 4.83
C PHE A 91 -5.71 -5.96 4.85
N ALA A 92 -6.49 -5.70 3.81
CA ALA A 92 -7.42 -4.58 3.71
C ALA A 92 -8.72 -4.98 2.98
N GLY A 93 -9.79 -4.22 3.20
CA GLY A 93 -11.07 -4.39 2.54
C GLY A 93 -12.20 -4.86 3.48
N GLN A 94 -13.19 -5.58 2.96
CA GLN A 94 -14.29 -6.05 3.79
C GLN A 94 -13.90 -7.33 4.53
N VAL A 95 -14.03 -7.31 5.86
CA VAL A 95 -13.81 -8.49 6.70
C VAL A 95 -15.03 -9.40 6.58
N THR A 96 -14.95 -10.36 5.66
CA THR A 96 -15.99 -11.35 5.42
C THR A 96 -15.92 -12.50 6.44
N PRO A 97 -17.00 -13.27 6.63
CA PRO A 97 -16.95 -14.51 7.42
C PRO A 97 -15.87 -15.48 6.93
N MET A 98 -15.65 -15.51 5.61
CA MET A 98 -14.62 -16.31 4.97
C MET A 98 -13.20 -15.88 5.37
N LEU A 99 -12.90 -14.57 5.40
CA LEU A 99 -11.61 -14.08 5.89
C LEU A 99 -11.33 -14.59 7.31
N LYS A 100 -12.34 -14.52 8.19
CA LYS A 100 -12.25 -15.02 9.57
C LYS A 100 -11.99 -16.52 9.64
N GLN A 101 -12.45 -17.30 8.67
CA GLN A 101 -12.21 -18.74 8.59
C GLN A 101 -10.81 -19.08 8.06
N ILE A 102 -10.27 -18.30 7.11
CA ILE A 102 -8.95 -18.57 6.53
C ILE A 102 -7.79 -18.04 7.38
N LEU A 103 -8.00 -16.99 8.18
CA LEU A 103 -6.95 -16.39 9.01
C LEU A 103 -6.20 -17.41 9.88
N PRO A 104 -6.86 -18.31 10.63
CA PRO A 104 -6.17 -19.35 11.39
C PRO A 104 -5.30 -20.28 10.54
N HIS A 105 -5.69 -20.55 9.29
CA HIS A 105 -4.88 -21.34 8.37
C HIS A 105 -3.64 -20.57 7.92
N LEU A 106 -3.78 -19.27 7.61
CA LEU A 106 -2.64 -18.44 7.23
C LEU A 106 -1.65 -18.25 8.39
N MET A 107 -2.15 -18.17 9.63
CA MET A 107 -1.32 -18.13 10.84
C MET A 107 -0.48 -19.39 11.06
N SER A 108 -0.84 -20.51 10.40
CA SER A 108 0.00 -21.72 10.42
C SER A 108 1.16 -21.67 9.42
N VAL A 109 1.11 -20.73 8.45
CA VAL A 109 2.11 -20.54 7.40
C VAL A 109 3.07 -19.41 7.77
N THR A 110 2.55 -18.28 8.26
CA THR A 110 3.33 -17.11 8.67
C THR A 110 2.78 -16.49 9.94
N ASP A 111 3.68 -15.98 10.79
CA ASP A 111 3.34 -15.18 11.97
C ASP A 111 3.29 -13.66 11.67
N GLN A 112 3.66 -13.26 10.44
CA GLN A 112 3.72 -11.86 10.02
C GLN A 112 2.45 -11.44 9.29
N ILE A 113 1.31 -11.50 9.98
CA ILE A 113 0.03 -11.03 9.44
C ILE A 113 -0.26 -9.65 9.98
N GLY A 114 -0.57 -8.72 9.08
CA GLY A 114 -0.95 -7.34 9.37
C GLY A 114 -2.36 -7.03 8.87
N VAL A 115 -3.03 -6.09 9.53
CA VAL A 115 -4.34 -5.57 9.11
C VAL A 115 -4.30 -4.05 9.13
N VAL A 116 -4.81 -3.42 8.07
CA VAL A 116 -4.90 -1.96 7.99
C VAL A 116 -6.20 -1.49 8.64
N ASP A 117 -6.13 -1.03 9.89
CA ASP A 117 -7.30 -0.83 10.77
C ASP A 117 -8.25 0.30 10.31
N ASP A 118 -7.78 1.23 9.49
CA ASP A 118 -8.60 2.27 8.86
C ASP A 118 -9.03 1.95 7.42
N VAL A 119 -8.71 0.74 6.93
CA VAL A 119 -9.08 0.25 5.58
C VAL A 119 -9.81 -1.09 5.66
N ILE A 120 -10.41 -1.38 6.81
CA ILE A 120 -11.28 -2.54 6.96
C ILE A 120 -12.73 -2.16 7.22
N LEU A 121 -13.65 -2.97 6.71
CA LEU A 121 -15.07 -2.83 6.95
C LEU A 121 -15.67 -4.09 7.58
N LEU A 122 -16.32 -3.88 8.72
CA LEU A 122 -17.17 -4.86 9.42
C LEU A 122 -18.65 -4.45 9.38
N ALA A 123 -19.53 -5.14 10.11
CA ALA A 123 -20.96 -4.82 10.11
C ALA A 123 -21.27 -3.46 10.77
N ASN A 124 -20.52 -3.09 11.80
CA ASN A 124 -20.63 -1.83 12.54
C ASN A 124 -19.31 -1.51 13.28
N GLN A 125 -19.25 -0.35 13.91
CA GLN A 125 -18.06 0.14 14.61
C GLN A 125 -17.68 -0.72 15.83
N ASP A 126 -18.65 -1.18 16.63
CA ASP A 126 -18.38 -2.01 17.81
C ASP A 126 -17.73 -3.34 17.42
N GLN A 127 -18.26 -3.99 16.39
CA GLN A 127 -17.67 -5.22 15.85
C GLN A 127 -16.27 -5.00 15.29
N HIS A 128 -16.03 -3.83 14.68
CA HIS A 128 -14.70 -3.46 14.20
C HIS A 128 -13.70 -3.40 15.35
N ILE A 129 -14.00 -2.63 16.38
CA ILE A 129 -13.14 -2.46 17.55
C ILE A 129 -12.87 -3.81 18.21
N GLN A 130 -13.93 -4.58 18.49
CA GLN A 130 -13.81 -5.91 19.09
C GLN A 130 -12.97 -6.87 18.23
N TRP A 131 -13.10 -6.80 16.91
CA TRP A 131 -12.33 -7.66 16.02
C TRP A 131 -10.85 -7.29 16.02
N ILE A 132 -10.50 -6.00 15.97
CA ILE A 132 -9.12 -5.53 16.09
C ILE A 132 -8.49 -5.96 17.43
N GLU A 133 -9.21 -5.81 18.54
CA GLU A 133 -8.75 -6.27 19.85
C GLU A 133 -8.46 -7.78 19.86
N ASN A 134 -9.36 -8.57 19.28
CA ASN A 134 -9.23 -10.03 19.20
C ASN A 134 -8.03 -10.46 18.35
N ILE A 135 -7.83 -9.88 17.15
CA ILE A 135 -6.70 -10.25 16.30
C ILE A 135 -5.37 -9.79 16.92
N SER A 136 -5.34 -8.62 17.57
CA SER A 136 -4.16 -8.10 18.26
C SER A 136 -3.73 -9.03 19.40
N ALA A 137 -4.68 -9.54 20.18
CA ALA A 137 -4.43 -10.54 21.23
C ALA A 137 -3.89 -11.88 20.69
N GLN A 138 -4.16 -12.19 19.42
CA GLN A 138 -3.64 -13.37 18.71
C GLN A 138 -2.28 -13.12 18.05
N GLY A 139 -1.68 -11.94 18.23
CA GLY A 139 -0.37 -11.59 17.69
C GLY A 139 -0.40 -10.99 16.27
N ILE A 140 -1.59 -10.80 15.68
CA ILE A 140 -1.73 -10.14 14.39
C ILE A 140 -1.44 -8.65 14.55
N HIS A 141 -0.62 -8.11 13.65
CA HIS A 141 -0.32 -6.69 13.64
C HIS A 141 -1.52 -5.90 13.15
N HIS A 142 -1.78 -4.73 13.74
CA HIS A 142 -2.68 -3.76 13.14
C HIS A 142 -2.06 -2.38 13.20
N LEU A 143 -2.30 -1.62 12.14
CA LEU A 143 -1.79 -0.29 11.94
C LEU A 143 -2.71 0.47 10.99
N ASN A 144 -2.62 1.79 11.01
CA ASN A 144 -3.38 2.63 10.09
C ASN A 144 -2.61 2.88 8.79
N THR A 145 -3.30 3.42 7.79
CA THR A 145 -2.79 3.72 6.45
C THR A 145 -1.55 4.59 6.48
N TYR A 146 -1.55 5.62 7.32
CA TYR A 146 -0.38 6.50 7.49
C TYR A 146 0.86 5.73 7.98
N SER A 147 0.70 4.86 8.97
CA SER A 147 1.82 4.09 9.52
C SER A 147 2.32 3.05 8.52
N LEU A 148 1.41 2.39 7.80
CA LEU A 148 1.74 1.39 6.78
C LEU A 148 2.58 2.01 5.66
N THR A 149 2.05 3.05 5.03
CA THR A 149 2.71 3.73 3.90
C THR A 149 4.09 4.26 4.29
N ARG A 150 4.20 4.88 5.47
CA ARG A 150 5.47 5.37 6.00
C ARG A 150 6.49 4.25 6.24
N LEU A 151 6.07 3.13 6.82
CA LEU A 151 6.98 2.02 7.10
C LEU A 151 7.42 1.34 5.80
N TRP A 152 6.52 1.18 4.83
CA TRP A 152 6.88 0.70 3.50
C TRP A 152 7.90 1.61 2.82
N ASP A 153 7.69 2.93 2.81
CA ASP A 153 8.66 3.89 2.24
C ASP A 153 10.03 3.78 2.94
N LEU A 154 10.07 3.72 4.27
CA LEU A 154 11.32 3.65 5.03
C LEU A 154 12.09 2.33 4.85
N SER A 155 11.37 1.24 4.55
CA SER A 155 11.94 -0.09 4.35
C SER A 155 12.29 -0.40 2.89
N ALA A 156 11.90 0.47 1.95
CA ALA A 156 12.16 0.27 0.53
C ALA A 156 13.66 0.27 0.23
N SER A 157 14.09 -0.66 -0.62
CA SER A 157 15.48 -0.72 -1.08
C SER A 157 15.83 0.54 -1.86
N SER A 158 16.92 1.22 -1.49
CA SER A 158 17.42 2.38 -2.25
C SER A 158 17.75 2.02 -3.70
N GLU A 159 18.22 0.80 -3.97
CA GLU A 159 18.47 0.32 -5.33
C GLU A 159 17.18 0.29 -6.15
N TYR A 160 16.08 -0.17 -5.55
CA TYR A 160 14.77 -0.17 -6.19
C TYR A 160 14.26 1.27 -6.39
N VAL A 161 14.25 2.09 -5.33
CA VAL A 161 13.68 3.45 -5.36
C VAL A 161 14.39 4.33 -6.39
N LEU A 162 15.70 4.16 -6.55
CA LEU A 162 16.52 4.91 -7.51
C LEU A 162 16.64 4.24 -8.87
N SER A 163 16.02 3.07 -9.07
CA SER A 163 15.96 2.41 -10.38
C SER A 163 15.04 3.17 -11.34
N ALA A 164 15.21 2.97 -12.65
CA ALA A 164 14.29 3.52 -13.65
C ALA A 164 12.83 3.14 -13.39
N LYS A 165 12.59 1.89 -12.94
CA LYS A 165 11.25 1.39 -12.59
C LYS A 165 10.70 2.11 -11.36
N GLY A 166 11.48 2.22 -10.29
CA GLY A 166 11.06 2.89 -9.05
C GLY A 166 10.77 4.38 -9.27
N ILE A 167 11.58 5.08 -10.04
CA ILE A 167 11.37 6.49 -10.39
C ILE A 167 10.06 6.67 -11.17
N MET A 168 9.84 5.84 -12.20
CA MET A 168 8.60 5.86 -12.99
C MET A 168 7.37 5.62 -12.14
N LEU A 169 7.40 4.58 -11.29
CA LEU A 169 6.26 4.22 -10.46
C LEU A 169 5.99 5.25 -9.36
N ALA A 170 7.02 5.88 -8.80
CA ALA A 170 6.87 7.00 -7.86
C ALA A 170 6.23 8.23 -8.53
N VAL A 171 6.64 8.56 -9.77
CA VAL A 171 6.01 9.65 -10.54
C VAL A 171 4.55 9.33 -10.84
N ALA A 172 4.26 8.10 -11.27
CA ALA A 172 2.90 7.65 -11.54
C ALA A 172 1.99 7.73 -10.29
N GLU A 173 2.52 7.36 -9.11
CA GLU A 173 1.83 7.51 -7.83
C GLU A 173 1.44 8.96 -7.55
N GLN A 174 2.35 9.92 -7.76
CA GLN A 174 2.06 11.34 -7.52
C GLN A 174 1.07 11.94 -8.52
N LEU A 175 1.00 11.38 -9.72
CA LEU A 175 0.07 11.80 -10.77
C LEU A 175 -1.29 11.11 -10.65
N ASP A 176 -1.42 10.09 -9.79
CA ASP A 176 -2.59 9.20 -9.72
C ASP A 176 -2.94 8.61 -11.10
N MET A 177 -1.90 8.16 -11.83
CA MET A 177 -2.00 7.61 -13.18
C MET A 177 -1.37 6.22 -13.26
N ASP A 178 -1.77 5.42 -14.26
CA ASP A 178 -1.01 4.22 -14.58
C ASP A 178 0.33 4.60 -15.24
N ALA A 179 1.42 3.94 -14.85
CA ALA A 179 2.74 4.21 -15.41
C ALA A 179 2.79 4.02 -16.94
N LEU A 180 1.95 3.13 -17.50
CA LEU A 180 1.86 2.89 -18.94
C LEU A 180 1.13 4.02 -19.70
N GLU A 181 0.40 4.88 -19.00
CA GLU A 181 -0.31 6.03 -19.58
C GLU A 181 0.60 7.26 -19.70
N ILE A 182 1.78 7.24 -19.10
CA ILE A 182 2.74 8.34 -19.11
C ILE A 182 3.70 8.16 -20.28
N ASP A 183 3.60 9.01 -21.30
CA ASP A 183 4.62 9.09 -22.35
C ASP A 183 5.95 9.57 -21.72
N PRO A 184 7.03 8.77 -21.80
CA PRO A 184 8.28 9.09 -21.12
C PRO A 184 9.02 10.32 -21.67
N TYR A 185 8.64 10.84 -22.83
CA TYR A 185 9.27 12.00 -23.47
C TYR A 185 8.44 13.29 -23.36
N VAL A 186 7.23 13.22 -22.79
CA VAL A 186 6.36 14.37 -22.58
C VAL A 186 6.67 15.05 -21.24
N ASP A 187 6.53 16.38 -21.19
CA ASP A 187 6.67 17.17 -19.96
C ASP A 187 5.64 16.72 -18.91
N LEU A 188 6.11 16.33 -17.73
CA LEU A 188 5.31 15.84 -16.62
C LEU A 188 4.31 16.87 -16.09
N LYS A 189 4.54 18.17 -16.31
CA LYS A 189 3.57 19.22 -15.96
C LYS A 189 2.29 19.12 -16.79
N ASN A 190 2.36 18.57 -18.00
CA ASN A 190 1.18 18.36 -18.83
C ASN A 190 0.24 17.29 -18.24
N TYR A 191 0.78 16.37 -17.43
CA TYR A 191 0.02 15.38 -16.67
C TYR A 191 -0.43 15.90 -15.30
N GLY A 192 -0.07 17.14 -14.94
CA GLY A 192 -0.46 17.74 -13.65
C GLY A 192 0.60 17.61 -12.55
N LEU A 193 1.85 17.28 -12.87
CA LEU A 193 2.93 17.28 -11.87
C LEU A 193 3.14 18.69 -11.32
N ASP A 194 2.71 18.92 -10.08
CA ASP A 194 2.76 20.21 -9.42
C ASP A 194 3.97 20.36 -8.46
N SER A 195 4.12 21.55 -7.88
CA SER A 195 5.24 21.82 -6.97
C SER A 195 5.22 20.97 -5.70
N VAL A 196 4.05 20.54 -5.23
CA VAL A 196 3.91 19.72 -4.02
C VAL A 196 4.37 18.30 -4.30
N ALA A 197 3.92 17.72 -5.42
CA ALA A 197 4.37 16.42 -5.92
C ALA A 197 5.89 16.39 -6.14
N VAL A 198 6.46 17.44 -6.77
CA VAL A 198 7.91 17.52 -6.98
C VAL A 198 8.68 17.56 -5.65
N VAL A 199 8.21 18.31 -4.65
CA VAL A 199 8.85 18.35 -3.33
C VAL A 199 8.80 16.97 -2.65
N SER A 200 7.68 16.27 -2.77
CA SER A 200 7.52 14.90 -2.27
C SER A 200 8.53 13.94 -2.91
N LEU A 201 8.59 13.90 -4.25
CA LEU A 201 9.50 13.04 -5.00
C LEU A 201 10.97 13.30 -4.68
N VAL A 202 11.37 14.59 -4.66
CA VAL A 202 12.74 14.97 -4.28
C VAL A 202 13.05 14.53 -2.86
N GLY A 203 12.10 14.63 -1.93
CA GLY A 203 12.23 14.13 -0.57
C GLY A 203 12.51 12.63 -0.53
N ILE A 204 11.74 11.84 -1.27
CA ILE A 204 11.91 10.38 -1.38
C ILE A 204 13.29 10.05 -1.94
N TRP A 205 13.64 10.54 -3.13
CA TRP A 205 14.92 10.18 -3.76
C TRP A 205 16.14 10.61 -2.94
N ARG A 206 16.08 11.78 -2.28
CA ARG A 206 17.14 12.22 -1.37
C ARG A 206 17.26 11.35 -0.12
N ALA A 207 16.14 10.88 0.44
CA ALA A 207 16.16 9.96 1.56
C ALA A 207 16.86 8.64 1.21
N HIS A 208 16.84 8.25 -0.07
CA HIS A 208 17.53 7.07 -0.59
C HIS A 208 18.93 7.36 -1.17
N GLY A 209 19.44 8.59 -1.04
CA GLY A 209 20.82 8.94 -1.37
C GLY A 209 21.04 9.69 -2.69
N ALA A 210 20.00 9.97 -3.46
CA ALA A 210 20.15 10.76 -4.69
C ALA A 210 20.50 12.22 -4.39
N ASN A 211 21.43 12.79 -5.17
CA ASN A 211 21.76 14.21 -5.12
C ASN A 211 20.90 14.99 -6.13
N ILE A 212 19.62 15.15 -5.80
CA ILE A 212 18.64 15.85 -6.63
C ILE A 212 17.99 17.02 -5.87
N ARG A 213 17.73 18.12 -6.58
CA ARG A 213 17.00 19.29 -6.06
C ARG A 213 15.73 19.53 -6.86
N TYR A 214 14.87 20.39 -6.30
CA TYR A 214 13.65 20.84 -6.96
C TYR A 214 13.93 21.40 -8.36
N GLU A 215 14.98 22.22 -8.50
CA GLU A 215 15.33 22.85 -9.78
C GLU A 215 15.81 21.85 -10.83
N ASP A 216 16.34 20.70 -10.42
CA ASP A 216 16.81 19.67 -11.33
C ASP A 216 15.62 18.97 -11.98
N VAL A 217 14.53 18.73 -11.23
CA VAL A 217 13.27 18.20 -11.79
C VAL A 217 12.68 19.16 -12.83
N LEU A 218 12.79 20.48 -12.62
CA LEU A 218 12.33 21.46 -13.60
C LEU A 218 13.19 21.52 -14.87
N LYS A 219 14.48 21.17 -14.78
CA LYS A 219 15.40 21.10 -15.93
C LYS A 219 15.29 19.79 -16.70
N HIS A 220 14.76 18.76 -16.06
CA HIS A 220 14.53 17.43 -16.63
C HIS A 220 13.03 17.10 -16.58
N PRO A 221 12.20 17.82 -17.37
CA PRO A 221 10.74 17.81 -17.21
C PRO A 221 10.08 16.52 -17.67
N SER A 222 10.76 15.67 -18.44
CA SER A 222 10.22 14.37 -18.89
C SER A 222 10.71 13.23 -18.00
N LEU A 223 9.94 12.13 -17.93
CA LEU A 223 10.32 10.96 -17.15
C LEU A 223 11.66 10.36 -17.63
N HIS A 224 11.90 10.34 -18.95
CA HIS A 224 13.14 9.83 -19.53
C HIS A 224 14.37 10.63 -19.08
N GLU A 225 14.29 11.96 -19.14
CA GLU A 225 15.39 12.84 -18.73
C GLU A 225 15.62 12.78 -17.22
N LEU A 226 14.53 12.76 -16.44
CA LEU A 226 14.59 12.72 -14.99
C LEU A 226 15.21 11.43 -14.47
N ALA A 227 14.76 10.28 -14.98
CA ALA A 227 15.33 8.99 -14.62
C ALA A 227 16.82 8.92 -15.01
N SER A 228 17.17 9.41 -16.20
CA SER A 228 18.57 9.46 -16.66
C SER A 228 19.45 10.33 -15.77
N PHE A 229 18.92 11.45 -15.26
CA PHE A 229 19.63 12.34 -14.34
C PHE A 229 19.84 11.69 -12.98
N ILE A 230 18.77 11.15 -12.38
CA ILE A 230 18.84 10.52 -11.05
C ILE A 230 19.80 9.34 -11.05
N LEU A 231 19.73 8.47 -12.06
CA LEU A 231 20.62 7.30 -12.19
C LEU A 231 22.10 7.70 -12.28
N LYS A 232 22.42 8.81 -12.95
CA LYS A 232 23.79 9.35 -13.01
C LYS A 232 24.23 10.00 -11.71
N SER A 233 23.29 10.52 -10.92
CA SER A 233 23.56 11.18 -9.63
C SER A 233 23.70 10.22 -8.45
N SER A 234 23.34 8.95 -8.65
CA SER A 234 23.28 7.91 -7.62
C SER A 234 24.48 6.95 -7.64
N GLY A 235 25.45 7.18 -8.53
CA GLY A 235 26.74 6.47 -8.60
C GLY A 235 27.89 7.36 -8.16
#